data_AF-A0A3D9AII5-F1
#
_entry.id   AF-A0A3D9AII5-F1
#
_cell.length_a   1.000
_cell.length_b   1.000
_cell.length_c   1.000
_cell.angle_alpha   90.00
_cell.angle_beta   90.00
_cell.angle_gamma   90.00
#
_symmetry.space_group_name_H-M   'P 1'
#
loop_
_entity.id
_entity.type
_entity.pdbx_description
1 polymer ?
#
loop_
_entity_poly.entity_id
_entity_poly.type
_entity_poly.pdbx_seq_one_letter_code
_entity_poly.pdbx_strand_id
1 'polypeptide(L)'
;MSQLLRVKVTTKHNGENFEGKFHMWFTKGYKNGETYLCAVIHNDKGIVGLYDLDSFTIEFLSEFDHLDLDNISGYDPPISAGR
;
A
#
# COMPACT_ATOMS: atom_id res chain seq x y z
N MET A 1 -8.93 13.44 -10.12
CA MET A 1 -9.33 12.14 -9.53
C MET A 1 -8.33 11.83 -8.44
N SER A 2 -8.75 11.60 -7.20
CA SER A 2 -7.84 11.18 -6.13
C SER A 2 -7.25 9.81 -6.49
N GLN A 3 -5.93 9.75 -6.68
CA GLN A 3 -5.24 8.47 -6.81
C GLN A 3 -5.33 7.76 -5.45
N LEU A 4 -6.00 6.61 -5.43
CA LEU A 4 -6.06 5.76 -4.25
C LEU A 4 -4.68 5.12 -4.06
N LEU A 5 -4.17 5.14 -2.82
CA LEU A 5 -2.85 4.62 -2.49
C LEU A 5 -2.82 3.09 -2.66
N ARG A 6 -1.79 2.58 -3.33
CA ARG A 6 -1.60 1.13 -3.48
C ARG A 6 -1.17 0.54 -2.14
N VAL A 7 -1.72 -0.62 -1.81
CA VAL A 7 -1.43 -1.34 -0.56
C VAL A 7 -1.20 -2.81 -0.82
N LYS A 8 -0.34 -3.43 -0.01
CA LYS A 8 -0.28 -4.87 0.16
C LYS A 8 -1.02 -5.23 1.45
N VAL A 9 -1.90 -6.20 1.35
CA VAL A 9 -2.68 -6.72 2.47
C VAL A 9 -2.25 -8.15 2.73
N THR A 10 -1.80 -8.43 3.94
CA THR A 10 -1.33 -9.76 4.35
C THR A 10 -2.20 -10.25 5.50
N THR A 11 -2.80 -11.44 5.39
CA THR A 11 -3.49 -12.06 6.53
C THR A 11 -2.48 -12.64 7.51
N LYS A 12 -2.66 -12.34 8.79
CA LYS A 12 -1.75 -12.79 9.85
C LYS A 12 -1.89 -14.27 10.17
N HIS A 13 -2.99 -14.90 9.80
CA HIS A 13 -3.26 -16.30 10.12
C HIS A 13 -2.42 -17.27 9.28
N ASN A 14 -2.35 -17.06 7.97
CA ASN A 14 -1.65 -17.96 7.05
C ASN A 14 -0.58 -17.26 6.17
N GLY A 15 -0.43 -15.93 6.29
CA GLY A 15 0.56 -15.17 5.52
C GLY A 15 0.20 -14.92 4.06
N GLU A 16 -0.98 -15.34 3.61
CA GLU A 16 -1.46 -15.02 2.26
C GLU A 16 -1.58 -13.51 2.09
N ASN A 17 -1.25 -13.02 0.91
CA ASN A 17 -1.33 -11.60 0.61
C ASN A 17 -1.90 -11.32 -0.77
N PHE A 18 -2.44 -10.12 -0.90
CA PHE A 18 -2.88 -9.56 -2.17
C PHE A 18 -2.58 -8.06 -2.19
N GLU A 19 -2.57 -7.49 -3.38
CA GLU A 19 -2.46 -6.04 -3.54
C GLU A 19 -3.80 -5.40 -3.87
N GLY A 20 -3.98 -4.17 -3.41
CA GLY A 20 -5.21 -3.41 -3.63
C GLY A 20 -4.97 -1.91 -3.57
N LYS A 21 -6.07 -1.18 -3.55
CA LYS A 21 -6.11 0.28 -3.42
C LYS A 21 -6.84 0.65 -2.14
N PHE A 22 -6.14 1.36 -1.27
CA PHE A 22 -6.68 1.87 -0.02
C PHE A 22 -7.68 3.00 -0.28
N HIS A 23 -8.83 2.93 0.37
CA HIS A 23 -9.87 3.94 0.28
C HIS A 23 -9.94 4.81 1.54
N MET A 24 -10.20 4.22 2.71
CA MET A 24 -10.31 4.95 3.97
C MET A 24 -10.11 4.07 5.21
N TRP A 25 -9.79 4.70 6.33
CA TRP A 25 -9.81 4.11 7.67
C TRP A 25 -11.11 4.46 8.40
N PHE A 26 -11.58 3.55 9.25
CA PHE A 26 -12.66 3.81 10.19
C PHE A 26 -12.60 2.86 11.39
N THR A 27 -13.16 3.27 12.52
CA THR A 27 -13.36 2.39 13.67
C THR A 27 -14.73 1.74 13.60
N LYS A 28 -14.80 0.45 13.92
CA LYS A 28 -16.05 -0.31 13.94
C LYS A 28 -16.24 -0.95 15.32
N GLY A 29 -17.32 -0.54 15.99
CA GLY A 29 -17.79 -1.20 17.22
C GLY A 29 -18.64 -2.44 16.91
N TYR A 30 -18.47 -3.48 17.70
CA TYR A 30 -19.22 -4.74 17.62
C TYR A 30 -20.14 -4.90 18.82
N LYS A 31 -21.16 -5.77 18.69
CA LYS A 31 -22.19 -5.97 19.72
C LYS A 31 -21.64 -6.54 21.04
N ASN A 32 -20.47 -7.17 21.00
CA ASN A 32 -19.75 -7.69 22.16
C ASN A 32 -18.97 -6.60 22.92
N GLY A 33 -19.02 -5.34 22.46
CA GLY A 33 -18.32 -4.21 23.08
C GLY A 33 -16.92 -3.95 22.54
N GLU A 34 -16.39 -4.83 21.66
CA GLU A 34 -15.07 -4.64 21.06
C GLU A 34 -15.10 -3.59 19.94
N THR A 35 -14.00 -2.87 19.77
CA THR A 35 -13.84 -1.87 18.71
C THR A 35 -12.55 -2.14 17.96
N TYR A 36 -12.63 -2.20 16.64
CA TYR A 36 -11.49 -2.48 15.76
C TYR A 36 -11.27 -1.35 14.78
N LEU A 37 -10.01 -1.05 14.48
CA LEU A 37 -9.61 -0.18 13.38
C LEU A 37 -9.63 -1.00 12.07
N CYS A 38 -10.39 -0.54 11.09
CA CYS A 38 -10.62 -1.22 9.82
C CYS A 38 -10.25 -0.32 8.63
N ALA A 39 -9.71 -0.92 7.57
CA ALA A 39 -9.58 -0.29 6.25
C ALA A 39 -10.69 -0.74 5.30
N VAL A 40 -11.08 0.17 4.41
CA VAL A 40 -11.79 -0.14 3.17
C VAL A 40 -10.74 -0.26 2.06
N ILE A 41 -10.68 -1.41 1.40
CA ILE A 41 -9.68 -1.68 0.34
C ILE A 41 -10.39 -2.28 -0.88
N HIS A 42 -10.02 -1.78 -2.05
CA HIS A 42 -10.42 -2.34 -3.34
C HIS A 42 -9.34 -3.32 -3.80
N ASN A 43 -9.67 -4.58 -3.98
CA ASN A 43 -8.69 -5.53 -4.54
C ASN A 43 -8.49 -5.32 -6.05
N ASP A 44 -7.53 -6.05 -6.62
CA ASP A 44 -7.21 -6.11 -8.04
C ASP A 44 -8.41 -6.49 -8.94
N LYS A 45 -9.38 -7.23 -8.41
CA LYS A 45 -10.65 -7.60 -9.08
C LYS A 45 -11.73 -6.52 -8.97
N GLY A 46 -11.45 -5.37 -8.36
CA GLY A 46 -12.39 -4.29 -8.16
C GLY A 46 -13.45 -4.53 -7.07
N ILE A 47 -13.27 -5.56 -6.24
CA ILE A 47 -14.15 -5.87 -5.11
C ILE A 47 -13.73 -5.02 -3.92
N VAL A 48 -14.71 -4.39 -3.27
CA VAL A 48 -14.52 -3.61 -2.04
C VAL A 48 -14.69 -4.51 -0.83
N GLY A 49 -13.67 -4.56 0.02
CA GLY A 49 -13.65 -5.34 1.26
C GLY A 49 -13.32 -4.50 2.49
N LEU A 50 -13.66 -5.04 3.66
CA LEU A 50 -13.32 -4.50 4.97
C LEU A 50 -12.24 -5.38 5.60
N TYR A 51 -11.17 -4.75 6.07
CA TYR A 51 -10.00 -5.44 6.63
C TYR A 51 -9.63 -4.83 7.98
N ASP A 52 -9.83 -5.57 9.07
CA ASP A 52 -9.43 -5.16 10.42
C ASP A 52 -7.93 -5.37 10.65
N LEU A 53 -7.32 -4.48 11.43
CA LEU A 53 -5.89 -4.54 11.70
C LEU A 53 -5.47 -5.64 12.69
N ASP A 54 -6.42 -6.37 13.29
CA ASP A 54 -6.09 -7.51 14.15
C ASP A 54 -5.80 -8.74 13.30
N SER A 55 -6.61 -8.97 12.27
CA SER A 55 -6.52 -10.09 11.35
C SER A 55 -5.56 -9.85 10.18
N PHE A 56 -5.36 -8.59 9.80
CA PHE A 56 -4.58 -8.21 8.62
C PHE A 56 -3.48 -7.20 8.93
N THR A 57 -2.37 -7.34 8.23
CA THR A 57 -1.33 -6.31 8.11
C THR A 57 -1.52 -5.58 6.79
N ILE A 58 -1.50 -4.24 6.83
CA ILE A 58 -1.68 -3.38 5.64
C ILE A 58 -0.44 -2.52 5.48
N GLU A 59 0.24 -2.68 4.36
CA GLU A 59 1.47 -1.97 4.01
C GLU A 59 1.18 -1.04 2.82
N PHE A 60 1.46 0.26 2.97
CA PHE A 60 1.37 1.20 1.86
C PHE A 60 2.57 1.03 0.92
N LEU A 61 2.28 0.75 -0.35
CA LEU A 61 3.29 0.59 -1.38
C LEU A 61 3.58 1.95 -2.00
N SER A 62 4.87 2.28 -2.15
CA SER A 62 5.29 3.50 -2.84
C SER A 62 5.02 3.37 -4.32
N GLU A 63 4.56 4.44 -4.97
CA GLU A 63 4.43 4.48 -6.43
C GLU A 63 5.79 4.49 -7.16
N PHE A 64 6.90 4.58 -6.41
CA PHE A 64 8.27 4.71 -6.93
C PHE A 64 9.09 3.42 -6.98
N ASP A 65 8.53 2.26 -6.62
CA ASP A 65 9.27 0.98 -6.63
C ASP A 65 9.62 0.47 -8.05
N HIS A 66 9.31 1.25 -9.10
CA HIS A 66 9.62 0.96 -10.50
C HIS A 66 10.51 2.01 -11.19
N LEU A 67 11.26 2.82 -10.44
CA LEU A 67 12.42 3.46 -11.07
C LEU A 67 13.44 2.34 -11.36
N ASP A 68 13.34 1.76 -12.54
CA ASP A 68 14.40 0.94 -13.14
C ASP A 68 15.70 1.75 -13.04
N LEU A 69 16.49 1.45 -12.02
CA LEU A 69 17.82 2.04 -11.78
C LEU A 69 18.80 1.68 -12.92
N ASP A 70 18.37 0.91 -13.91
CA ASP A 70 19.12 0.63 -15.14
C ASP A 70 19.03 1.77 -16.17
N ASN A 71 18.15 2.75 -15.99
CA ASN A 71 17.97 3.86 -16.95
C ASN A 71 18.70 5.17 -16.55
N ILE A 72 19.59 5.13 -15.55
CA ILE A 72 20.48 6.25 -15.20
C ILE A 72 21.89 6.14 -15.85
N SER A 73 22.04 5.35 -16.92
CA SER A 73 23.30 5.28 -17.69
C SER A 73 23.59 6.53 -18.55
N GLY A 74 22.75 7.55 -18.50
CA GLY A 74 22.89 8.77 -19.31
C GLY A 74 23.26 10.04 -18.55
N TYR A 75 23.52 9.98 -17.23
CA TYR A 75 23.96 11.17 -16.50
C TYR A 75 25.49 11.23 -16.50
N ASP A 76 26.07 11.78 -17.56
CA ASP A 76 27.45 12.25 -17.52
C ASP A 76 27.52 13.39 -16.48
N PRO A 77 28.22 13.19 -15.34
CA PRO A 77 28.44 14.31 -14.43
C PRO A 77 29.26 15.36 -15.20
N PRO A 78 28.90 16.66 -15.14
CA PRO A 78 29.74 17.68 -15.74
C PRO A 78 31.12 17.58 -15.11
N ILE A 79 32.10 17.25 -15.94
CA ILE A 79 33.51 17.29 -15.57
C ILE A 79 33.78 18.74 -15.19
N SER A 80 33.88 19.02 -13.89
CA SER A 80 34.42 20.29 -13.40
C SER A 80 35.92 20.30 -13.67
N ALA A 81 36.28 20.50 -14.94
CA ALA A 81 37.61 20.94 -15.33
C ALA A 81 37.78 22.38 -14.82
N GLY A 82 38.84 22.59 -14.05
CA GLY A 82 38.96 23.72 -13.14
C GLY A 82 39.24 25.08 -13.76
N ARG A 83 39.28 26.05 -12.84
CA ARG A 83 40.35 27.05 -12.69
C ARG A 83 40.41 27.45 -11.22
#